data_AF-A0A3D4AAI2-F1
#
_entry.id   AF-A0A3D4AAI2-F1
#
_cell.length_a   1.000
_cell.length_b   1.000
_cell.length_c   1.000
_cell.angle_alpha   90.00
_cell.angle_beta   90.00
_cell.angle_gamma   90.00
#
_symmetry.space_group_name_H-M   'P 1'
#
loop_
_entity.id
_entity.type
_entity.pdbx_description
1 polymer ?
#
loop_
_entity_poly.entity_id
_entity_poly.type
_entity_poly.pdbx_seq_one_letter_code
_entity_poly.pdbx_strand_id
1 'polypeptide(L)'
;MSKLGQVVESVEKYNQFVLDQVKRARTDKTFGADLLGRWNDLKAKVPVTRAPTGLKLPRLALPEIDEPGEIARFLFGEGLPGEFPFLNGAYREMYLEPVREVEEGRRGKNGHPKNGKIDNRKIDKKTPQEEEPTRLFSGFMLAEDTNERFHYLTAHQRTHRLSTAFDGPTLYGIDSDADGVFGKIGEGG
;
A
#
# COMPACT_ATOMS: atom_id res chain seq x y z
N MET A 1 1.32 -17.65 -32.12
CA MET A 1 0.53 -16.67 -31.34
C MET A 1 1.41 -15.49 -30.99
N SER A 2 0.91 -14.25 -31.12
CA SER A 2 1.65 -13.07 -30.66
C SER A 2 1.67 -13.02 -29.13
N LYS A 3 2.64 -12.31 -28.53
CA LYS A 3 2.67 -12.05 -27.08
C LYS A 3 1.35 -11.41 -26.61
N LEU A 4 0.80 -10.50 -27.41
CA LEU A 4 -0.50 -9.88 -27.14
C LEU A 4 -1.64 -10.92 -27.14
N GLY A 5 -1.63 -11.85 -28.09
CA GLY A 5 -2.62 -12.93 -28.14
C GLY A 5 -2.61 -13.82 -26.90
N GLN A 6 -1.42 -14.14 -26.38
CA GLN A 6 -1.28 -14.90 -25.13
C GLN A 6 -1.84 -14.14 -23.92
N VAL A 7 -1.65 -12.83 -23.86
CA VAL A 7 -2.20 -11.99 -22.78
C VAL A 7 -3.73 -11.96 -22.86
N VAL A 8 -4.30 -11.74 -24.05
CA VAL A 8 -5.76 -11.73 -24.24
C VAL A 8 -6.37 -13.07 -23.84
N GLU A 9 -5.82 -14.18 -24.32
CA GLU A 9 -6.29 -15.52 -23.97
C GLU A 9 -6.21 -15.80 -22.46
N SER A 10 -5.15 -15.31 -21.80
CA SER A 10 -5.00 -15.47 -20.34
C SER A 10 -6.05 -14.68 -19.56
N VAL A 11 -6.36 -13.45 -20.00
CA VAL A 11 -7.40 -12.62 -19.38
C VAL A 11 -8.79 -13.23 -19.60
N GLU A 12 -9.09 -13.72 -20.80
CA GLU A 12 -10.36 -14.40 -21.09
C GLU A 12 -10.55 -15.65 -20.24
N LYS A 13 -9.50 -16.48 -20.13
CA LYS A 13 -9.51 -17.67 -19.26
C LYS A 13 -9.72 -17.33 -17.79
N TYR A 14 -9.08 -16.27 -17.31
CA TYR A 14 -9.26 -15.80 -15.95
C TYR A 14 -10.70 -15.31 -15.71
N ASN A 15 -11.25 -14.50 -16.61
CA ASN A 15 -12.63 -14.02 -16.50
C ASN A 15 -13.63 -15.18 -16.51
N GLN A 16 -13.42 -16.18 -17.38
CA GLN A 16 -14.26 -17.38 -17.42
C GLN A 16 -14.15 -18.18 -16.11
N PHE A 17 -12.94 -18.34 -15.57
CA PHE A 17 -12.72 -18.99 -14.27
C PHE A 17 -13.52 -18.30 -13.14
N VAL A 18 -13.52 -16.96 -13.09
CA VAL A 18 -14.30 -16.21 -12.09
C VAL A 18 -15.79 -16.49 -12.25
N LEU A 19 -16.32 -16.43 -13.48
CA LEU A 19 -17.72 -16.73 -13.75
C LEU A 19 -18.11 -18.16 -13.35
N ASP A 20 -17.21 -19.12 -13.58
CA ASP A 20 -17.42 -20.52 -13.19
C ASP A 20 -17.44 -20.68 -11.66
N GLN A 21 -16.58 -19.96 -10.91
CA GLN A 21 -16.63 -19.95 -9.44
C GLN A 21 -17.90 -19.30 -8.91
N VAL A 22 -18.37 -18.20 -9.52
CA VAL A 22 -19.63 -17.56 -9.16
C VAL A 22 -20.81 -18.51 -9.37
N LYS A 23 -20.85 -19.17 -10.53
CA LYS A 23 -21.88 -20.17 -10.83
C LYS A 23 -21.84 -21.31 -9.83
N ARG A 24 -20.65 -21.84 -9.53
CA ARG A 24 -20.45 -22.91 -8.56
C ARG A 24 -20.95 -22.51 -7.17
N ALA A 25 -20.61 -21.31 -6.68
CA ALA A 25 -21.04 -20.81 -5.38
C ALA A 25 -22.56 -20.72 -5.25
N ARG A 26 -23.28 -20.46 -6.36
CA ARG A 26 -24.75 -20.43 -6.40
C ARG A 26 -25.38 -21.82 -6.49
N THR A 27 -24.73 -22.77 -7.17
CA THR A 27 -25.30 -24.10 -7.43
C THR A 27 -24.93 -25.14 -6.38
N ASP A 28 -23.70 -25.10 -5.87
CA ASP A 28 -23.15 -26.03 -4.89
C ASP A 28 -23.32 -25.45 -3.49
N LYS A 29 -24.29 -25.99 -2.73
CA LYS A 29 -24.63 -25.50 -1.39
C LYS A 29 -23.48 -25.63 -0.40
N THR A 30 -22.65 -26.67 -0.53
CA THR A 30 -21.51 -26.86 0.40
C THR A 30 -20.44 -25.81 0.14
N PHE A 31 -20.06 -25.63 -1.12
CA PHE A 31 -19.09 -24.60 -1.51
C PHE A 31 -19.58 -23.18 -1.19
N GLY A 32 -20.87 -22.90 -1.41
CA GLY A 32 -21.47 -21.61 -1.07
C GLY A 32 -21.48 -21.33 0.44
N ALA A 33 -21.79 -22.34 1.26
CA ALA A 33 -21.75 -22.23 2.72
C ALA A 33 -20.32 -22.00 3.25
N ASP A 34 -19.34 -22.72 2.69
CA ASP A 34 -17.93 -22.55 3.05
C ASP A 34 -17.41 -21.15 2.71
N LEU A 35 -17.77 -20.61 1.55
CA LEU A 35 -17.41 -19.24 1.15
C LEU A 35 -18.04 -18.20 2.08
N LEU A 36 -19.30 -18.37 2.44
CA LEU A 36 -19.99 -17.47 3.36
C LEU A 36 -19.38 -17.53 4.77
N GLY A 37 -18.99 -18.72 5.24
CA GLY A 37 -18.24 -18.90 6.48
C GLY A 37 -16.89 -18.16 6.44
N ARG A 38 -16.09 -18.40 5.39
CA ARG A 38 -14.81 -17.71 5.17
C ARG A 38 -14.99 -16.18 5.14
N TRP A 39 -16.04 -15.69 4.46
CA TRP A 39 -16.34 -14.27 4.36
C TRP A 39 -16.64 -13.63 5.72
N ASN A 40 -17.48 -14.28 6.53
CA ASN A 40 -17.80 -13.80 7.88
C ASN A 40 -16.58 -13.83 8.81
N ASP A 41 -15.76 -14.87 8.73
CA ASP A 41 -14.50 -14.96 9.49
C ASP A 41 -13.53 -13.84 9.10
N LEU A 42 -13.44 -13.51 7.80
CA LEU A 42 -12.63 -12.39 7.31
C LEU A 42 -13.15 -11.07 7.88
N LYS A 43 -14.45 -10.78 7.75
CA LYS A 43 -15.07 -9.55 8.30
C LYS A 43 -14.83 -9.43 9.81
N ALA A 44 -14.94 -10.52 10.56
CA ALA A 44 -14.74 -10.53 12.01
C ALA A 44 -13.28 -10.27 12.42
N LYS A 45 -12.30 -10.65 11.59
CA LYS A 45 -10.87 -10.47 11.86
C LYS A 45 -10.35 -9.08 11.47
N VAL A 46 -11.12 -8.30 10.72
CA VAL A 46 -10.71 -6.95 10.29
C VAL A 46 -10.64 -6.03 11.53
N PRO A 47 -9.47 -5.44 11.83
CA PRO A 47 -9.36 -4.50 12.94
C PRO A 47 -10.21 -3.26 12.73
N VAL A 48 -10.74 -2.68 13.81
CA VAL A 48 -11.54 -1.45 13.77
C VAL A 48 -10.78 -0.35 14.49
N THR A 49 -10.60 0.79 13.81
CA THR A 49 -10.10 2.03 14.43
C THR A 49 -11.26 2.97 14.76
N ARG A 50 -10.98 4.01 15.55
CA ARG A 50 -11.97 5.01 15.95
C ARG A 50 -11.53 6.41 15.52
N ALA A 51 -12.37 7.06 14.72
CA ALA A 51 -12.16 8.46 14.34
C ALA A 51 -12.29 9.39 15.56
N PRO A 52 -11.74 10.62 15.53
CA PRO A 52 -11.89 11.61 16.61
C PRO A 52 -13.34 11.92 16.99
N THR A 53 -14.29 11.77 16.05
CA THR A 53 -15.73 11.92 16.28
C THR A 53 -16.37 10.74 17.05
N GLY A 54 -15.58 9.69 17.32
CA GLY A 54 -16.06 8.46 17.92
C GLY A 54 -16.58 7.43 16.91
N LEU A 55 -16.62 7.74 15.61
CA LEU A 55 -17.05 6.79 14.57
C LEU A 55 -16.10 5.60 14.49
N LYS A 56 -16.65 4.38 14.45
CA LYS A 56 -15.88 3.15 14.24
C LYS A 56 -15.67 2.94 12.75
N LEU A 57 -14.42 2.73 12.34
CA LEU A 57 -14.03 2.51 10.95
C LEU A 57 -13.24 1.21 10.83
N PRO A 58 -13.64 0.23 10.00
CA PRO A 58 -12.84 -0.95 9.74
C PRO A 58 -11.56 -0.55 8.99
N ARG A 59 -10.43 -1.20 9.30
CA ARG A 59 -9.16 -0.99 8.58
C ARG A 59 -9.21 -1.48 7.13
N LEU A 60 -10.10 -2.42 6.83
CA LEU A 60 -10.44 -2.85 5.48
C LEU A 60 -11.96 -2.87 5.34
N ALA A 61 -12.50 -1.94 4.55
CA ALA A 61 -13.93 -1.88 4.29
C ALA A 61 -14.32 -2.96 3.27
N LEU A 62 -14.74 -4.14 3.77
CA LEU A 62 -15.30 -5.19 2.93
C LEU A 62 -16.76 -4.85 2.58
N PRO A 63 -17.24 -5.21 1.37
CA PRO A 63 -18.63 -4.98 0.99
C PRO A 63 -19.60 -5.79 1.87
N GLU A 64 -20.78 -5.23 2.15
CA GLU A 64 -21.84 -5.93 2.88
C GLU A 64 -22.65 -6.83 1.95
N ILE A 65 -22.02 -7.96 1.59
CA ILE A 65 -22.61 -9.02 0.77
C ILE A 65 -22.87 -10.27 1.60
N ASP A 66 -24.01 -10.92 1.35
CA ASP A 66 -24.48 -12.14 1.99
C ASP A 66 -24.83 -13.26 0.97
N GLU A 67 -24.64 -13.00 -0.32
CA GLU A 67 -24.85 -13.96 -1.41
C GLU A 67 -23.53 -14.65 -1.80
N PRO A 68 -23.43 -16.00 -1.75
CA PRO A 68 -22.19 -16.71 -2.05
C PRO A 68 -21.57 -16.44 -3.42
N GLY A 69 -22.39 -16.21 -4.46
CA GLY A 69 -21.92 -15.85 -5.80
C GLY A 69 -21.26 -14.47 -5.86
N GLU A 70 -21.83 -13.46 -5.20
CA GLU A 70 -21.19 -12.14 -5.06
C GLU A 70 -19.89 -12.22 -4.25
N ILE A 71 -19.86 -13.02 -3.18
CA ILE A 71 -18.65 -13.29 -2.39
C ILE A 71 -17.57 -13.93 -3.28
N ALA A 72 -17.94 -14.93 -4.07
CA ALA A 72 -17.04 -15.57 -5.02
C ALA A 72 -16.52 -14.57 -6.06
N ARG A 73 -17.38 -13.70 -6.61
CA ARG A 73 -16.97 -12.68 -7.57
C ARG A 73 -15.91 -11.76 -6.98
N PHE A 74 -16.10 -11.29 -5.75
CA PHE A 74 -15.13 -10.44 -5.08
C PHE A 74 -13.82 -11.20 -4.81
N LEU A 75 -13.88 -12.35 -4.14
CA LEU A 75 -12.68 -13.09 -3.72
C LEU A 75 -11.85 -13.62 -4.89
N PHE A 76 -12.48 -14.10 -5.96
CA PHE A 76 -11.77 -14.68 -7.11
C PHE A 76 -11.52 -13.68 -8.23
N GLY A 77 -12.32 -12.61 -8.33
CA GLY A 77 -12.21 -11.61 -9.40
C GLY A 77 -11.38 -10.40 -9.01
N GLU A 78 -11.57 -9.88 -7.80
CA GLU A 78 -10.88 -8.69 -7.28
C GLU A 78 -9.76 -9.04 -6.29
N GLY A 79 -9.97 -10.10 -5.49
CA GLY A 79 -9.03 -10.56 -4.47
C GLY A 79 -8.97 -9.64 -3.25
N LEU A 80 -8.48 -10.15 -2.12
CA LEU A 80 -8.07 -9.29 -1.01
C LEU A 80 -6.74 -8.57 -1.37
N PRO A 81 -6.37 -7.47 -0.68
CA PRO A 81 -5.03 -6.91 -0.81
C PRO A 81 -3.97 -8.00 -0.63
N GLY A 82 -2.98 -8.05 -1.54
CA GLY A 82 -1.93 -9.08 -1.55
C GLY A 82 -2.36 -10.44 -2.10
N GLU A 83 -3.58 -10.58 -2.61
CA GLU A 83 -4.04 -11.78 -3.33
C GLU A 83 -4.21 -11.44 -4.81
N PHE A 84 -3.93 -12.41 -5.69
CA PHE A 84 -4.17 -12.27 -7.13
C PHE A 84 -5.64 -11.91 -7.40
N PRO A 85 -5.96 -10.97 -8.33
CA PRO A 85 -5.07 -10.33 -9.31
C PRO A 85 -4.41 -9.04 -8.79
N PHE A 86 -4.36 -8.86 -7.48
CA PHE A 86 -3.76 -7.71 -6.79
C PHE A 86 -4.46 -6.39 -7.08
N LEU A 87 -5.75 -6.44 -7.45
CA LEU A 87 -6.55 -5.24 -7.73
C LEU A 87 -6.62 -4.32 -6.52
N ASN A 88 -6.82 -4.91 -5.34
CA ASN A 88 -6.95 -4.18 -4.07
C ASN A 88 -5.60 -3.90 -3.38
N GLY A 89 -4.48 -4.19 -4.04
CA GLY A 89 -3.14 -3.94 -3.54
C GLY A 89 -2.18 -5.09 -3.81
N ALA A 90 -0.92 -4.76 -4.12
CA ALA A 90 0.13 -5.74 -4.34
C ALA A 90 0.54 -6.50 -3.06
N TYR A 91 0.38 -5.86 -1.91
CA TYR A 91 0.72 -6.43 -0.60
C TYR A 91 -0.50 -6.42 0.32
N ARG A 92 -0.51 -7.36 1.26
CA ARG A 92 -1.62 -7.53 2.21
C ARG A 92 -1.85 -6.30 3.09
N GLU A 93 -0.77 -5.69 3.55
CA GLU A 93 -0.82 -4.58 4.50
C GLU A 93 -0.40 -3.25 3.87
N MET A 94 0.14 -3.26 2.64
CA MET A 94 0.62 -2.07 1.92
C MET A 94 1.45 -1.12 2.82
N TYR A 95 0.86 -0.03 3.31
CA TYR A 95 1.48 0.98 4.17
C TYR A 95 0.71 1.14 5.50
N LEU A 96 0.04 0.07 5.96
CA LEU A 96 -0.80 0.10 7.15
C LEU A 96 0.06 0.19 8.42
N GLU A 97 0.22 1.41 8.95
CA GLU A 97 0.90 1.60 10.23
C GLU A 97 0.25 0.75 11.34
N PRO A 98 1.03 0.13 12.24
CA PRO A 98 0.51 -0.58 13.40
C PRO A 98 -0.45 0.31 14.21
N VAL A 99 -1.56 -0.26 14.68
CA VAL A 99 -2.52 0.47 15.54
C VAL A 99 -1.76 0.93 16.79
N ARG A 100 -1.57 2.25 16.94
CA ARG A 100 -0.88 2.81 18.12
C ARG A 100 -1.85 2.86 19.29
N GLU A 101 -1.38 2.54 20.50
CA GLU A 101 -2.20 2.57 21.73
C GLU A 101 -2.87 3.94 22.01
N VAL A 102 -2.37 5.03 21.41
CA VAL A 102 -3.00 6.36 21.49
C VAL A 102 -4.38 6.39 20.83
N GLU A 103 -4.60 5.57 19.79
CA GLU A 103 -5.90 5.39 19.12
C GLU A 103 -6.87 4.51 19.91
N GLU A 104 -6.36 3.64 20.81
CA GLU A 104 -7.20 2.77 21.65
C GLU A 104 -7.92 3.51 22.79
N GLY A 105 -7.63 4.79 23.02
CA GLY A 105 -8.39 5.62 23.94
C GLY A 105 -8.67 4.94 25.29
N ARG A 106 -7.66 4.30 25.91
CA ARG A 106 -7.80 3.73 27.26
C ARG A 106 -7.93 4.86 28.28
N ARG A 107 -9.14 5.44 28.36
CA ARG A 107 -9.59 6.20 29.53
C ARG A 107 -9.58 5.23 30.71
N GLY A 108 -8.68 5.47 31.67
CA GLY A 108 -8.68 4.74 32.93
C GLY A 108 -10.03 4.89 33.63
N LYS A 109 -10.42 3.87 34.42
CA LYS A 109 -11.69 3.81 35.18
C LYS A 109 -12.00 5.03 36.08
N ASN A 110 -11.07 5.98 36.24
CA ASN A 110 -11.21 7.12 37.15
C ASN A 110 -11.13 8.51 36.47
N GLY A 111 -11.31 8.61 35.15
CA GLY A 111 -11.47 9.93 34.49
C GLY A 111 -10.24 10.85 34.53
N HIS A 112 -9.06 10.34 34.88
CA HIS A 112 -7.79 11.08 34.77
C HIS A 112 -6.96 10.57 33.59
N PRO A 113 -6.31 11.47 32.83
CA PRO A 113 -5.36 11.08 31.80
C PRO A 113 -4.18 10.38 32.46
N LYS A 114 -3.97 9.09 32.16
CA LYS A 114 -2.69 8.46 32.47
C LYS A 114 -1.66 9.07 31.52
N ASN A 115 -0.67 9.76 32.07
CA ASN A 115 0.60 9.99 31.39
C ASN A 115 1.29 8.63 31.20
N GLY A 116 0.84 7.90 30.19
CA GLY A 116 1.55 6.72 29.71
C GLY A 116 2.84 7.20 29.08
N LYS A 117 3.97 7.04 29.79
CA LYS A 117 5.25 6.95 29.10
C LYS A 117 5.08 5.89 28.02
N ILE A 118 5.29 6.28 26.76
CA ILE A 118 5.35 5.36 25.63
C ILE A 118 6.47 4.37 25.97
N ASP A 119 6.13 3.16 26.39
CA ASP A 119 7.12 2.15 26.72
C ASP A 119 7.60 1.53 25.41
N ASN A 120 8.55 2.20 24.76
CA ASN A 120 9.22 1.73 23.53
C ASN A 120 9.91 0.36 23.68
N ARG A 121 9.91 -0.24 24.89
CA ARG A 121 10.51 -1.54 25.20
C ARG A 121 9.68 -2.74 24.74
N LYS A 122 8.44 -2.54 24.27
CA LYS A 122 7.58 -3.60 23.68
C LYS A 122 7.32 -3.44 22.19
N ILE A 123 8.14 -2.64 21.49
CA ILE A 123 8.20 -2.75 20.03
C ILE A 123 9.03 -4.00 19.76
N ASP A 124 8.38 -5.09 19.37
CA ASP A 124 9.06 -6.30 18.93
C ASP A 124 10.14 -5.90 17.91
N LYS A 125 11.41 -6.17 18.24
CA LYS A 125 12.61 -5.85 17.44
C LYS A 125 12.64 -6.52 16.05
N LYS A 126 11.55 -7.17 15.64
CA LYS A 126 11.46 -8.05 14.47
C LYS A 126 10.43 -7.62 13.43
N THR A 127 9.63 -6.58 13.68
CA THR A 127 8.78 -6.01 12.63
C THR A 127 9.63 -5.04 11.83
N PRO A 128 9.87 -5.28 10.53
CA PRO A 128 10.52 -4.29 9.66
C PRO A 128 9.76 -2.99 9.82
N GLN A 129 10.45 -1.92 10.19
CA GLN A 129 9.85 -0.61 10.32
C GLN A 129 9.32 -0.22 8.94
N GLU A 130 8.00 -0.17 8.76
CA GLU A 130 7.39 0.09 7.46
C GLU A 130 7.89 1.43 6.91
N GLU A 131 8.50 1.40 5.74
CA GLU A 131 9.00 2.59 5.07
C GLU A 131 7.82 3.41 4.53
N GLU A 132 7.82 4.71 4.81
CA GLU A 132 6.84 5.60 4.20
C GLU A 132 7.05 5.64 2.68
N PRO A 133 5.97 5.66 1.87
CA PRO A 133 6.10 5.67 0.41
C PRO A 133 6.71 6.97 -0.12
N THR A 134 6.71 8.03 0.69
CA THR A 134 7.22 9.36 0.36
C THR A 134 8.64 9.27 -0.22
N ARG A 135 8.80 9.84 -1.42
CA ARG A 135 10.07 9.94 -2.13
C ARG A 135 10.10 11.29 -2.82
N LEU A 136 10.90 12.21 -2.30
CA LEU A 136 10.96 13.59 -2.79
C LEU A 136 11.97 13.70 -3.94
N PHE A 137 11.51 14.21 -5.08
CA PHE A 137 12.32 14.43 -6.27
C PHE A 137 13.11 15.73 -6.14
N SER A 138 14.43 15.66 -6.34
CA SER A 138 15.32 16.81 -6.22
C SER A 138 16.60 16.63 -7.04
N GLY A 139 17.07 17.73 -7.63
CA GLY A 139 18.35 17.89 -8.32
C GLY A 139 18.41 19.33 -8.79
N PHE A 140 19.51 20.01 -8.49
CA PHE A 140 19.74 21.39 -8.88
C PHE A 140 21.23 21.73 -8.72
N MET A 141 21.78 22.48 -9.68
CA MET A 141 23.17 22.92 -9.66
C MET A 141 24.15 21.75 -9.55
N LEU A 142 25.05 21.77 -8.57
CA LEU A 142 26.11 20.79 -8.44
C LEU A 142 25.67 19.63 -7.53
N ALA A 143 26.50 18.59 -7.51
CA ALA A 143 26.27 17.43 -6.65
C ALA A 143 26.20 17.83 -5.16
N GLU A 144 26.99 18.81 -4.75
CA GLU A 144 27.03 19.33 -3.38
C GLU A 144 25.71 20.01 -2.98
N ASP A 145 25.17 20.87 -3.85
CA ASP A 145 23.89 21.56 -3.64
C ASP A 145 22.73 20.56 -3.53
N THR A 146 22.73 19.57 -4.44
CA THR A 146 21.75 18.49 -4.44
C THR A 146 21.88 17.63 -3.18
N ASN A 147 23.10 17.36 -2.70
CA ASN A 147 23.33 16.60 -1.48
C ASN A 147 22.86 17.36 -0.23
N GLU A 148 23.14 18.67 -0.12
CA GLU A 148 22.61 19.52 0.95
C GLU A 148 21.08 19.47 0.97
N ARG A 149 20.46 19.55 -0.22
CA ARG A 149 19.00 19.45 -0.36
C ARG A 149 18.46 18.10 0.08
N PHE A 150 19.13 16.98 -0.22
CA PHE A 150 18.72 15.67 0.28
C PHE A 150 18.72 15.59 1.80
N HIS A 151 19.77 16.10 2.46
CA HIS A 151 19.80 16.17 3.92
C HIS A 151 18.65 17.02 4.48
N TYR A 152 18.39 18.18 3.87
CA TYR A 152 17.26 19.03 4.26
C TYR A 152 15.91 18.31 4.14
N LEU A 153 15.64 17.68 2.99
CA LEU A 153 14.36 17.04 2.69
C LEU A 153 14.08 15.81 3.55
N THR A 154 15.13 15.15 4.02
CA THR A 154 15.03 13.89 4.77
C THR A 154 15.20 14.06 6.29
N ALA A 155 15.49 15.26 6.78
CA ALA A 155 15.80 15.54 8.19
C ALA A 155 14.75 15.06 9.21
N HIS A 156 13.50 14.91 8.79
CA HIS A 156 12.38 14.45 9.63
C HIS A 156 11.70 13.18 9.10
N GLN A 157 12.28 12.53 8.10
CA GLN A 157 11.78 11.27 7.57
C GLN A 157 12.39 10.11 8.35
N ARG A 158 11.58 9.08 8.64
CA ARG A 158 12.06 7.87 9.33
C ARG A 158 12.99 7.05 8.45
N THR A 159 12.76 7.09 7.15
CA THR A 159 13.45 6.29 6.13
C THR A 159 13.88 7.18 4.98
N HIS A 160 15.14 7.07 4.56
CA HIS A 160 15.72 7.92 3.52
C HIS A 160 15.49 7.31 2.14
N ARG A 161 14.55 7.88 1.37
CA ARG A 161 14.22 7.46 -0.01
C ARG A 161 14.51 8.60 -0.97
N LEU A 162 15.71 8.60 -1.54
CA LEU A 162 16.18 9.68 -2.43
C LEU A 162 15.64 9.49 -3.86
N SER A 163 15.45 10.59 -4.59
CA SER A 163 15.09 10.58 -6.00
C SER A 163 15.76 11.76 -6.69
N THR A 164 16.75 11.44 -7.53
CA THR A 164 17.64 12.42 -8.14
C THR A 164 17.10 12.90 -9.49
N ALA A 165 17.03 14.21 -9.68
CA ALA A 165 16.89 14.83 -11.00
C ALA A 165 18.29 15.06 -11.58
N PHE A 166 18.45 14.89 -12.89
CA PHE A 166 19.70 15.14 -13.58
C PHE A 166 19.48 16.22 -14.64
N ASP A 167 20.49 17.06 -14.87
CA ASP A 167 20.46 18.09 -15.90
C ASP A 167 20.43 17.51 -17.32
N GLY A 168 20.14 18.37 -18.29
CA GLY A 168 20.09 17.98 -19.71
C GLY A 168 21.35 17.24 -20.18
N PRO A 169 22.56 17.83 -20.04
CA PRO A 169 23.80 17.18 -20.46
C PRO A 169 23.98 15.76 -19.90
N THR A 170 23.77 15.56 -18.59
CA THR A 170 23.86 14.23 -17.97
C THR A 170 22.84 13.26 -18.54
N LEU A 171 21.59 13.70 -18.76
CA LEU A 171 20.54 12.86 -19.35
C LEU A 171 20.85 12.42 -20.80
N TYR A 172 21.61 13.23 -21.54
CA TYR A 172 22.05 12.90 -22.90
C TYR A 172 23.44 12.27 -22.98
N GLY A 173 24.09 12.01 -21.83
CA GLY A 173 25.43 11.42 -21.77
C GLY A 173 26.53 12.33 -22.31
N ILE A 174 26.37 13.65 -22.12
CA ILE A 174 27.31 14.68 -22.55
C ILE A 174 28.01 15.24 -21.30
N ASP A 175 29.34 15.26 -21.32
CA ASP A 175 30.15 15.80 -20.23
C ASP A 175 29.99 17.33 -20.13
N SER A 176 30.17 17.86 -18.91
CA SER A 176 29.98 19.30 -18.62
C SER A 176 31.02 20.21 -19.28
N ASP A 177 32.12 19.67 -19.81
CA ASP A 177 33.15 20.39 -20.55
C ASP A 177 32.94 20.36 -22.07
N ALA A 178 31.85 19.76 -22.55
CA ALA A 178 31.51 19.74 -23.96
C ALA A 178 31.13 21.13 -24.51
N ASP A 179 31.34 21.34 -25.81
CA ASP A 179 30.97 22.59 -26.47
C ASP A 179 29.45 22.79 -26.48
N GLY A 180 29.00 24.00 -26.12
CA GLY A 180 27.61 24.42 -26.23
C GLY A 180 26.68 24.01 -25.08
N VAL A 181 27.19 23.31 -24.05
CA VAL A 181 26.35 22.88 -22.90
C VAL A 181 26.40 23.79 -21.68
N PHE A 182 27.30 24.79 -21.64
CA PHE A 182 27.55 25.61 -20.44
C PHE A 182 26.28 26.21 -19.81
N GLY A 183 25.33 26.70 -20.62
CA GLY A 183 24.07 27.26 -20.12
C GLY A 183 23.03 26.24 -19.63
N LYS A 184 23.35 24.95 -19.71
CA LYS A 184 22.48 23.82 -19.35
C LYS A 184 23.01 22.97 -18.20
N ILE A 185 24.25 23.21 -17.76
CA ILE A 185 24.85 22.53 -16.62
C ILE A 185 24.10 22.93 -15.35
N GLY A 186 23.60 21.94 -14.61
CA GLY A 186 22.86 22.16 -13.35
C GLY A 186 21.48 22.81 -13.51
N GLU A 187 21.00 22.99 -14.75
CA GLU A 187 19.68 23.53 -15.06
C GLU A 187 18.66 22.38 -15.20
N GLY A 188 17.62 22.40 -14.37
CA GLY A 188 16.59 21.37 -14.37
C GLY A 188 16.99 20.04 -13.71
N GLY A 189 18.18 19.96 -13.11
CA GLY A 189 18.67 18.82 -12.34
C GLY A 189 20.10 19.02 -11.89
#